data_AF-A0A1F2Z9K9-F1
#
_entry.id   AF-A0A1F2Z9K9-F1
#
_cell.length_a   1.000
_cell.length_b   1.000
_cell.length_c   1.000
_cell.angle_alpha   90.00
_cell.angle_beta   90.00
_cell.angle_gamma   90.00
#
_symmetry.space_group_name_H-M   'P 1'
#
loop_
_entity.id
_entity.type
_entity.pdbx_description
1 polymer ?
#
loop_
_entity_poly.entity_id
_entity_poly.type
_entity_poly.pdbx_seq_one_letter_code
_entity_poly.pdbx_strand_id
1 'polypeptide(L)'
;MTMKKSILLMTGCVLCLTGCDGKEKAEVKLARGCEAAVKVILNKPDFTRQIDSVKSKSFGMSDGYKLVTINTVTKVKDTGEEADETFNCKFQETQSLNYIIWSAELVQLKIDDVTYGSEGGEIYGSVDDQVALTNAVEAAMK
;
A
#
# COMPACT_ATOMS: atom_id res chain seq x y z
N MET A 1 -33.43 -37.04 39.59
CA MET A 1 -32.87 -36.26 38.48
C MET A 1 -32.05 -35.12 39.08
N THR A 2 -30.73 -35.17 38.92
CA THR A 2 -29.79 -34.31 39.66
C THR A 2 -29.13 -33.35 38.68
N MET A 3 -29.46 -32.05 38.76
CA MET A 3 -28.83 -31.00 37.94
C MET A 3 -27.41 -30.72 38.45
N LYS A 4 -26.40 -31.02 37.63
CA LYS A 4 -25.00 -30.65 37.86
C LYS A 4 -24.70 -29.28 37.24
N LYS A 5 -24.39 -28.31 38.10
CA LYS A 5 -23.83 -27.00 37.77
C LYS A 5 -22.46 -27.18 37.11
N SER A 6 -22.26 -26.63 35.91
CA SER A 6 -20.93 -26.46 35.31
C SER A 6 -20.58 -24.98 35.31
N ILE A 7 -19.68 -24.62 36.21
CA ILE A 7 -19.01 -23.32 36.29
C ILE A 7 -17.91 -23.35 35.21
N LEU A 8 -18.10 -22.59 34.14
CA LEU A 8 -17.09 -22.43 33.10
C LEU A 8 -16.19 -21.23 33.48
N LEU A 9 -14.96 -21.52 33.88
CA LEU A 9 -13.91 -20.52 34.12
C LEU A 9 -13.57 -19.80 32.81
N MET A 10 -13.89 -18.50 32.73
CA MET A 10 -13.27 -17.58 31.78
C MET A 10 -11.91 -17.14 32.34
N THR A 11 -10.87 -17.90 32.05
CA THR A 11 -9.48 -17.49 32.31
C THR A 11 -9.05 -16.57 31.17
N GLY A 12 -9.00 -15.27 31.47
CA GLY A 12 -8.58 -14.21 30.56
C GLY A 12 -7.12 -14.37 30.12
N CYS A 13 -6.93 -14.52 28.82
CA CYS A 13 -5.63 -14.43 28.16
C CYS A 13 -5.42 -12.97 27.74
N VAL A 14 -4.89 -12.14 28.65
CA VAL A 14 -4.50 -10.74 28.37
C VAL A 14 -2.99 -10.63 28.50
N LEU A 15 -2.27 -11.28 27.58
CA LEU A 15 -0.82 -11.09 27.44
C LEU A 15 -0.47 -11.16 25.95
N CYS A 16 0.36 -10.21 25.50
CA CYS A 16 1.08 -10.14 24.22
C CYS A 16 0.44 -9.32 23.07
N LEU A 17 0.38 -7.98 23.20
CA LEU A 17 0.20 -7.07 22.05
C LEU A 17 1.26 -5.96 21.94
N THR A 18 2.35 -6.00 22.70
CA THR A 18 3.40 -4.96 22.63
C THR A 18 4.34 -5.07 21.42
N GLY A 19 4.03 -5.92 20.43
CA GLY A 19 4.89 -6.20 19.27
C GLY A 19 4.31 -5.88 17.88
N CYS A 20 3.08 -5.33 17.78
CA CYS A 20 2.46 -5.05 16.46
C CYS A 20 2.73 -3.64 15.91
N ASP A 21 3.18 -2.68 16.72
CA ASP A 21 3.22 -1.27 16.33
C ASP A 21 4.16 -0.97 15.14
N GLY A 22 5.31 -1.63 15.06
CA GLY A 22 6.30 -1.35 14.01
C GLY A 22 5.81 -1.76 12.62
N LYS A 23 5.22 -2.95 12.53
CA LYS A 23 4.69 -3.49 11.27
C LYS A 23 3.48 -2.69 10.79
N GLU A 24 2.56 -2.37 11.69
CA GLU A 24 1.37 -1.61 11.34
C GLU A 24 1.74 -0.20 10.84
N LYS A 25 2.71 0.46 11.49
CA LYS A 25 3.22 1.78 11.03
C LYS A 25 3.86 1.70 9.64
N ALA A 26 4.67 0.68 9.37
CA ALA A 26 5.27 0.46 8.05
C ALA A 26 4.17 0.24 6.98
N GLU A 27 3.18 -0.60 7.27
CA GLU A 27 2.06 -0.88 6.36
C GLU A 27 1.21 0.37 6.08
N VAL A 28 0.97 1.22 7.08
CA VAL A 28 0.31 2.52 6.86
C VAL A 28 1.11 3.42 5.93
N LYS A 29 2.44 3.50 6.10
CA LYS A 29 3.32 4.30 5.23
C LYS A 29 3.29 3.77 3.80
N LEU A 30 3.47 2.46 3.63
CA LEU A 30 3.42 1.81 2.33
C LEU A 30 2.09 2.02 1.59
N ALA A 31 0.96 1.97 2.30
CA ALA A 31 -0.35 2.26 1.72
C ALA A 31 -0.46 3.72 1.23
N ARG A 32 0.02 4.69 2.02
CA ARG A 32 0.07 6.10 1.62
C ARG A 32 0.98 6.32 0.42
N GLY A 33 2.14 5.68 0.40
CA GLY A 33 3.05 5.68 -0.74
C GLY A 33 2.39 5.14 -2.00
N CYS A 34 1.70 4.02 -1.91
CA CYS A 34 0.98 3.42 -3.05
C CYS A 34 -0.13 4.34 -3.56
N GLU A 35 -0.95 4.91 -2.66
CA GLU A 35 -1.99 5.86 -3.03
C GLU A 35 -1.41 7.11 -3.72
N ALA A 36 -0.30 7.66 -3.21
CA ALA A 36 0.37 8.79 -3.81
C ALA A 36 0.93 8.46 -5.21
N ALA A 37 1.53 7.29 -5.38
CA ALA A 37 2.02 6.81 -6.67
C ALA A 37 0.88 6.73 -7.71
N VAL A 38 -0.25 6.12 -7.33
CA VAL A 38 -1.41 6.01 -8.22
C VAL A 38 -1.96 7.40 -8.57
N LYS A 39 -2.06 8.30 -7.60
CA LYS A 39 -2.51 9.69 -7.85
C LYS A 39 -1.61 10.41 -8.85
N VAL A 40 -0.28 10.27 -8.75
CA VAL A 40 0.66 10.87 -9.70
C VAL A 40 0.36 10.42 -11.12
N ILE A 41 0.21 9.11 -11.35
CA ILE A 41 -0.01 8.59 -12.69
C ILE A 41 -1.40 8.95 -13.22
N LEU A 42 -2.46 8.78 -12.41
CA LEU A 42 -3.82 9.14 -12.82
C LEU A 42 -4.03 10.64 -13.05
N ASN A 43 -3.14 11.49 -12.54
CA ASN A 43 -3.16 12.92 -12.81
C ASN A 43 -2.57 13.30 -14.18
N LYS A 44 -1.91 12.36 -14.89
CA LYS A 44 -1.40 12.62 -16.24
C LYS A 44 -2.56 12.87 -17.22
N PRO A 45 -2.32 13.64 -18.30
CA PRO A 45 -3.36 13.96 -19.30
C PRO A 45 -3.99 12.73 -19.96
N ASP A 46 -3.24 11.63 -20.07
CA ASP A 46 -3.68 10.39 -20.70
C ASP A 46 -4.76 9.65 -19.89
N PHE A 47 -4.94 10.01 -18.62
CA PHE A 47 -5.94 9.41 -17.75
C PHE A 47 -7.11 10.36 -17.51
N THR A 48 -8.30 9.89 -17.87
CA THR A 48 -9.56 10.63 -17.65
C THR A 48 -10.09 10.48 -16.24
N ARG A 49 -9.52 9.58 -15.43
CA ARG A 49 -9.99 9.24 -14.08
C ARG A 49 -9.01 9.64 -12.99
N GLN A 50 -9.49 9.73 -11.76
CA GLN A 50 -8.69 10.03 -10.56
C GLN A 50 -9.21 9.24 -9.36
N ILE A 51 -8.38 9.01 -8.35
CA ILE A 51 -8.85 8.43 -7.09
C ILE A 51 -9.83 9.40 -6.42
N ASP A 52 -11.00 8.91 -6.05
CA ASP A 52 -11.92 9.59 -5.16
C ASP A 52 -11.69 9.18 -3.70
N SER A 53 -11.71 7.87 -3.41
CA SER A 53 -11.53 7.34 -2.07
C SER A 53 -10.88 5.95 -2.05
N VAL A 54 -10.20 5.61 -0.95
CA VAL A 54 -9.63 4.28 -0.72
C VAL A 54 -10.60 3.48 0.16
N LYS A 55 -11.11 2.36 -0.36
CA LYS A 55 -12.05 1.46 0.33
C LYS A 55 -11.33 0.51 1.28
N SER A 56 -10.26 -0.11 0.82
CA SER A 56 -9.50 -1.06 1.61
C SER A 56 -8.07 -1.19 1.11
N LYS A 57 -7.23 -1.78 1.95
CA LYS A 57 -5.82 -2.05 1.67
C LYS A 57 -5.49 -3.45 2.15
N SER A 58 -4.71 -4.17 1.37
CA SER A 58 -4.14 -5.46 1.75
C SER A 58 -2.64 -5.49 1.46
N PHE A 59 -1.94 -6.32 2.21
CA PHE A 59 -0.49 -6.41 2.17
C PHE A 59 -0.09 -7.86 1.92
N GLY A 60 0.83 -8.05 0.98
CA GLY A 60 1.38 -9.35 0.60
C GLY A 60 2.89 -9.30 0.47
N MET A 61 3.48 -10.42 0.06
CA MET A 61 4.88 -10.53 -0.30
C MET A 61 5.00 -11.32 -1.59
N SER A 62 5.86 -10.89 -2.51
CA SER A 62 6.23 -11.65 -3.71
C SER A 62 7.69 -11.38 -4.06
N ASP A 63 8.46 -12.44 -4.29
CA ASP A 63 9.86 -12.36 -4.76
C ASP A 63 10.77 -11.48 -3.90
N GLY A 64 10.54 -11.45 -2.58
CA GLY A 64 11.29 -10.62 -1.65
C GLY A 64 10.82 -9.16 -1.54
N TYR A 65 9.80 -8.78 -2.31
CA TYR A 65 9.20 -7.45 -2.28
C TYR A 65 7.89 -7.44 -1.50
N LYS A 66 7.59 -6.28 -0.92
CA LYS A 66 6.33 -6.02 -0.24
C LYS A 66 5.29 -5.59 -1.27
N LEU A 67 4.17 -6.30 -1.30
CA LEU A 67 3.04 -5.96 -2.16
C LEU A 67 2.00 -5.18 -1.37
N VAL A 68 1.53 -4.09 -1.96
CA VAL A 68 0.46 -3.25 -1.43
C VAL A 68 -0.64 -3.23 -2.47
N THR A 69 -1.81 -3.73 -2.11
CA THR A 69 -3.01 -3.64 -2.94
C THR A 69 -3.95 -2.63 -2.31
N ILE A 70 -4.33 -1.60 -3.06
CA ILE A 70 -5.36 -0.64 -2.65
C ILE A 70 -6.59 -0.83 -3.52
N ASN A 71 -7.74 -1.01 -2.88
CA ASN A 71 -9.03 -0.98 -3.55
C ASN A 71 -9.61 0.41 -3.37
N THR A 72 -10.00 1.03 -4.47
CA THR A 72 -10.37 2.44 -4.51
C THR A 72 -11.65 2.64 -5.30
N VAL A 73 -12.37 3.70 -4.97
CA VAL A 73 -13.33 4.32 -5.89
C VAL A 73 -12.55 5.33 -6.72
N THR A 74 -12.55 5.17 -8.03
CA THR A 74 -12.09 6.18 -8.97
C THR A 74 -13.29 6.94 -9.51
N LYS A 75 -13.06 8.18 -9.96
CA LYS A 75 -14.07 8.99 -10.64
C LYS A 75 -13.52 9.53 -11.94
N VAL A 76 -14.32 9.48 -13.00
CA VAL A 76 -14.04 10.17 -14.26
C VAL A 76 -14.10 11.68 -14.01
N LYS A 77 -13.04 12.40 -14.39
CA LYS A 77 -12.84 13.84 -14.10
C LYS A 77 -13.97 14.70 -14.65
N ASP A 78 -14.48 14.36 -15.83
CA ASP A 78 -15.47 15.19 -16.55
C ASP A 78 -16.92 14.85 -16.20
N THR A 79 -17.24 13.56 -15.98
CA THR A 79 -18.61 13.10 -15.75
C THR A 79 -18.93 12.85 -14.28
N GLY A 80 -17.91 12.67 -13.45
CA GLY A 80 -18.08 12.24 -12.05
C GLY A 80 -18.53 10.79 -11.90
N GLU A 81 -18.56 10.01 -12.98
CA GLU A 81 -18.92 8.59 -12.93
C GLU A 81 -17.88 7.82 -12.10
N GLU A 82 -18.36 7.02 -11.16
CA GLU A 82 -17.53 6.26 -10.24
C GLU A 82 -17.33 4.82 -10.69
N ALA A 83 -16.13 4.29 -10.46
CA ALA A 83 -15.79 2.89 -10.70
C ALA A 83 -14.94 2.34 -9.55
N ASP A 84 -15.08 1.04 -9.30
CA ASP A 84 -14.21 0.33 -8.37
C ASP A 84 -12.98 -0.19 -9.09
N GLU A 85 -11.81 0.25 -8.64
CA GLU A 85 -10.52 -0.18 -9.18
C GLU A 85 -9.58 -0.68 -8.10
N THR A 86 -8.75 -1.64 -8.48
CA THR A 86 -7.71 -2.22 -7.63
C THR A 86 -6.36 -1.89 -8.21
N PHE A 87 -5.51 -1.23 -7.42
CA PHE A 87 -4.14 -0.90 -7.79
C PHE A 87 -3.15 -1.71 -6.95
N ASN A 88 -2.08 -2.16 -7.59
CA ASN A 88 -1.03 -2.95 -6.96
C ASN A 88 0.31 -2.22 -7.08
N CYS A 89 0.95 -2.02 -5.93
CA CYS A 89 2.28 -1.45 -5.81
C CYS A 89 3.24 -2.49 -5.24
N LYS A 90 4.45 -2.54 -5.80
CA LYS A 90 5.56 -3.37 -5.33
C LYS A 90 6.60 -2.45 -4.71
N PHE A 91 6.97 -2.74 -3.47
CA PHE A 91 7.97 -1.99 -2.72
C PHE A 91 9.16 -2.86 -2.33
N GLN A 92 10.34 -2.28 -2.38
CA GLN A 92 11.54 -2.84 -1.80
C GLN A 92 11.76 -2.19 -0.43
N GLU A 93 11.60 -2.99 0.63
CA GLU A 93 11.85 -2.53 2.00
C GLU A 93 13.33 -2.71 2.35
N THR A 94 13.94 -1.67 2.91
CA THR A 94 15.31 -1.72 3.45
C THR A 94 15.27 -1.49 4.95
N GLN A 95 15.93 -2.37 5.70
CA GLN A 95 16.12 -2.25 7.14
C GLN A 95 17.61 -2.12 7.44
N SER A 96 18.00 -1.04 8.14
CA SER A 96 19.40 -0.83 8.51
C SER A 96 19.84 -1.68 9.70
N LEU A 97 21.15 -1.83 9.90
CA LEU A 97 21.75 -2.46 11.09
C LEU A 97 21.12 -1.87 12.37
N ASN A 98 20.69 -2.76 13.27
CA ASN A 98 19.91 -2.55 14.50
C ASN A 98 18.39 -2.33 14.36
N TYR A 99 17.78 -2.50 13.19
CA TYR A 99 16.31 -2.34 13.00
C TYR A 99 15.78 -0.94 13.34
N ILE A 100 16.67 0.06 13.45
CA ILE A 100 16.32 1.42 13.88
C ILE A 100 15.77 2.23 12.70
N ILE A 101 16.30 2.02 11.49
CA ILE A 101 15.89 2.77 10.29
C ILE A 101 15.21 1.81 9.33
N TRP A 102 13.94 2.12 9.05
CA TRP A 102 13.14 1.49 8.01
C TRP A 102 12.96 2.50 6.87
N SER A 103 13.17 2.04 5.65
CA SER A 103 12.80 2.74 4.43
C SER A 103 12.16 1.77 3.44
N ALA A 104 11.42 2.33 2.48
CA ALA A 104 10.88 1.57 1.37
C ALA A 104 10.93 2.43 0.11
N GLU A 105 11.15 1.79 -1.04
CA GLU A 105 11.13 2.43 -2.35
C GLU A 105 10.11 1.73 -3.25
N LEU A 106 9.40 2.52 -4.08
CA LEU A 106 8.48 1.96 -5.07
C LEU A 106 9.29 1.37 -6.23
N VAL A 107 9.14 0.06 -6.42
CA VAL A 107 9.79 -0.69 -7.51
C VAL A 107 8.88 -0.71 -8.73
N GLN A 108 7.59 -0.96 -8.52
CA GLN A 108 6.66 -1.15 -9.63
C GLN A 108 5.25 -0.72 -9.25
N LEU A 109 4.57 -0.05 -10.18
CA LEU A 109 3.15 0.24 -10.18
C LEU A 109 2.60 -0.11 -11.55
N LYS A 110 1.54 -0.92 -11.62
CA LYS A 110 0.83 -1.20 -12.87
C LYS A 110 -0.53 -0.53 -12.86
N ILE A 111 -0.81 0.26 -13.90
CA ILE A 111 -2.11 0.88 -14.16
C ILE A 111 -2.50 0.53 -15.58
N ASP A 112 -3.68 -0.07 -15.75
CA ASP A 112 -4.11 -0.69 -17.01
C ASP A 112 -3.03 -1.66 -17.52
N ASP A 113 -2.58 -1.51 -18.77
CA ASP A 113 -1.50 -2.32 -19.35
C ASP A 113 -0.11 -1.68 -19.25
N VAL A 114 0.01 -0.54 -18.56
CA VAL A 114 1.27 0.22 -18.45
C VAL A 114 1.91 -0.01 -17.08
N THR A 115 3.21 -0.32 -17.10
CA THR A 115 4.04 -0.46 -15.91
C THR A 115 4.88 0.79 -15.71
N TYR A 116 4.97 1.25 -14.47
CA TYR A 116 5.77 2.38 -14.02
C TYR A 116 6.70 1.96 -12.88
N GLY A 117 7.84 2.63 -12.74
CA GLY A 117 8.80 2.40 -11.65
C GLY A 117 10.18 2.01 -12.16
N SER A 118 10.95 1.30 -11.34
CA SER A 118 12.29 0.84 -11.68
C SER A 118 12.58 -0.50 -11.03
N GLU A 119 13.01 -1.48 -11.82
CA GLU A 119 13.45 -2.80 -11.32
C GLU A 119 14.73 -3.23 -12.04
N GLY A 120 15.72 -3.72 -11.29
CA GLY A 120 16.96 -4.25 -11.89
C GLY A 120 17.82 -3.23 -12.65
N GLY A 121 17.60 -1.92 -12.42
CA GLY A 121 18.29 -0.84 -13.14
C GLY A 121 17.58 -0.39 -14.42
N GLU A 122 16.45 -1.00 -14.77
CA GLU A 122 15.59 -0.58 -15.88
C GLU A 122 14.46 0.32 -15.35
N ILE A 123 14.24 1.46 -16.02
CA ILE A 123 13.14 2.38 -15.72
C ILE A 123 11.97 2.03 -16.63
N TYR A 124 10.80 1.84 -16.03
CA TYR A 124 9.52 1.65 -16.72
C TYR A 124 8.76 2.99 -16.73
N GLY A 125 8.43 3.48 -17.93
CA GLY A 125 7.87 4.81 -18.15
C GLY A 125 8.94 5.84 -18.54
N SER A 126 8.67 7.12 -18.30
CA SER A 126 9.64 8.19 -18.55
C SER A 126 10.49 8.50 -17.31
N VAL A 127 11.67 9.13 -17.51
CA VAL A 127 12.50 9.60 -16.40
C VAL A 127 11.74 10.63 -15.54
N ASP A 128 10.93 11.47 -16.17
CA ASP A 128 10.10 12.46 -15.47
C ASP A 128 9.04 11.77 -14.60
N ASP A 129 8.42 10.68 -15.09
CA ASP A 129 7.50 9.86 -14.31
C ASP A 129 8.21 9.25 -13.10
N GLN A 130 9.42 8.72 -13.29
CA GLN A 130 10.19 8.13 -12.21
C GLN A 130 10.51 9.17 -11.12
N VAL A 131 10.94 10.36 -11.50
CA VAL A 131 11.22 11.45 -10.54
C VAL A 131 9.94 11.87 -9.82
N ALA A 132 8.82 12.03 -10.54
CA ALA A 132 7.54 12.40 -9.94
C ALA A 132 7.03 11.34 -8.96
N LEU A 133 7.15 10.06 -9.33
CA LEU A 133 6.78 8.92 -8.48
C LEU A 133 7.63 8.87 -7.21
N THR A 134 8.96 8.87 -7.33
CA THR A 134 9.86 8.83 -6.18
C THR A 134 9.57 9.97 -5.21
N ASN A 135 9.46 11.21 -5.72
CA ASN A 135 9.19 12.38 -4.87
C ASN A 135 7.84 12.28 -4.14
N ALA A 136 6.78 11.88 -4.83
CA ALA A 136 5.45 11.77 -4.24
C ALA A 136 5.37 10.63 -3.21
N VAL A 137 5.96 9.48 -3.52
CA VAL A 137 6.01 8.31 -2.64
C VAL A 137 6.81 8.62 -1.38
N GLU A 138 8.00 9.19 -1.50
CA GLU A 138 8.82 9.57 -0.36
C GLU A 138 8.14 10.62 0.52
N ALA A 139 7.49 11.62 -0.08
CA ALA A 139 6.74 12.63 0.66
C ALA A 139 5.55 12.01 1.44
N ALA A 140 4.85 11.05 0.85
CA ALA A 140 3.69 10.40 1.46
C ALA A 140 4.04 9.40 2.58
N MET A 141 5.27 8.86 2.58
CA MET A 141 5.75 7.90 3.59
C MET A 141 6.42 8.54 4.81
N LYS A 142 6.66 9.86 4.79
CA LYS A 142 7.15 10.63 5.93
C LYS A 142 6.07 10.74 7.01
#